data_AF-X6NZ81-F1
#
_entry.id   AF-X6NZ81-F1
#
_cell.length_a   1.000
_cell.length_b   1.000
_cell.length_c   1.000
_cell.angle_alpha   90.00
_cell.angle_beta   90.00
_cell.angle_gamma   90.00
#
_symmetry.space_group_name_H-M   'P 1'
#
loop_
_entity.id
_entity.type
_entity.pdbx_description
1 polymer ?
#
loop_
_entity_poly.entity_id
_entity_poly.type
_entity_poly.pdbx_seq_one_letter_code
_entity_poly.pdbx_strand_id
1 'polypeptide(L)'
;MCTCVSIQEYGLEQALDTMATEWSKIKLDLKEYKSTYIVRGVDEIIQMLDDNIAKTQLMTNSPYIEPFKDRVIKWEKKLQMVSQVFDSWLVTLYVYVWSFKKKKKKMDVLFTLQKTWMYLEPIFGSSDIMRQMPKEGKQFQCVDNAWKTIMVECIGTPDVLEFGSRESLLKTLVESNQLLDTIQKGLNDYLETKRLAFPRFYFLSNDALLEILSELLWDFQKRKVKTNQQTKNVQAVQAHLMKCFEGIMNVSFVEDDQIDGMISAEGETVKFLTKVNPNAGDRKGNVEMWLKDVELAMTASIRNTIKDAYEAYASTARKQWILQWPGQIVLVVGQIFWTMQVETALRTKGNRGLKEYIKVLSKKKKKRISIFEKNIYIYIYYVIQSIFFLSHDK
;
A
#
# COMPACT_ATOMS: atom_id res chain seq x y z
N MET A 1 -24.86 51.74 -42.31
CA MET A 1 -23.99 50.56 -42.50
C MET A 1 -22.65 50.69 -41.78
N CYS A 2 -21.91 51.81 -41.84
CA CYS A 2 -20.66 51.95 -41.07
C CYS A 2 -20.85 51.94 -39.54
N THR A 3 -21.94 52.51 -39.02
CA THR A 3 -22.21 52.57 -37.57
C THR A 3 -22.57 51.22 -36.95
N CYS A 4 -23.25 50.33 -37.68
CA CYS A 4 -23.58 49.00 -37.16
C CYS A 4 -22.38 48.04 -37.17
N VAL A 5 -21.46 48.18 -38.12
CA VAL A 5 -20.20 47.40 -38.16
C VAL A 5 -19.29 47.81 -37.01
N SER A 6 -19.10 49.13 -36.81
CA SER A 6 -18.29 49.66 -35.70
C SER A 6 -18.83 49.31 -34.31
N ILE A 7 -20.16 49.21 -34.13
CA ILE A 7 -20.75 48.73 -32.87
C ILE A 7 -20.40 47.26 -32.61
N GLN A 8 -20.40 46.40 -33.64
CA GLN A 8 -20.06 44.98 -33.51
C GLN A 8 -18.56 44.78 -33.24
N GLU A 9 -17.71 45.55 -33.93
CA GLU A 9 -16.26 45.58 -33.70
C GLU A 9 -15.92 46.03 -32.28
N TYR A 10 -16.53 47.12 -31.81
CA TYR A 10 -16.35 47.62 -30.44
C TYR A 10 -16.81 46.62 -29.37
N GLY A 11 -17.90 45.89 -29.62
CA GLY A 11 -18.37 44.84 -28.72
C GLY A 11 -17.39 43.68 -28.55
N LEU A 12 -16.72 43.27 -29.62
CA LEU A 12 -15.68 42.23 -29.58
C LEU A 12 -14.43 42.72 -28.85
N GLU A 13 -14.01 43.96 -29.09
CA GLU A 13 -12.87 44.57 -28.41
C GLU A 13 -13.13 44.73 -26.90
N GLN A 14 -14.30 45.23 -26.52
CA GLN A 14 -14.68 45.39 -25.12
C GLN A 14 -14.76 44.04 -24.39
N ALA A 15 -15.22 42.99 -25.08
CA ALA A 15 -15.25 41.64 -24.51
C ALA A 15 -13.82 41.07 -24.30
N LEU A 16 -12.88 41.35 -25.20
CA LEU A 16 -11.47 40.99 -25.04
C LEU A 16 -10.81 41.73 -23.87
N ASP A 17 -11.08 43.03 -23.72
CA ASP A 17 -10.58 43.85 -22.59
C ASP A 17 -11.17 43.39 -21.25
N THR A 18 -12.45 43.03 -21.24
CA THR A 18 -13.11 42.48 -20.05
C THR A 18 -12.46 41.16 -19.65
N MET A 19 -12.22 40.24 -20.59
CA MET A 19 -11.48 39.00 -20.29
C MET A 19 -10.08 39.30 -19.76
N ALA A 20 -9.31 40.20 -20.40
CA ALA A 20 -7.96 40.54 -19.96
C ALA A 20 -7.93 41.14 -18.55
N THR A 21 -8.90 41.99 -18.20
CA THR A 21 -9.01 42.58 -16.86
C THR A 21 -9.47 41.57 -15.81
N GLU A 22 -10.35 40.63 -16.14
CA GLU A 22 -10.72 39.51 -15.26
C GLU A 22 -9.50 38.64 -14.92
N TRP A 23 -8.72 38.23 -15.93
CA TRP A 23 -7.52 37.43 -15.73
C TRP A 23 -6.43 38.12 -14.92
N SER A 24 -6.33 39.46 -14.97
CA SER A 24 -5.35 40.22 -14.17
C SER A 24 -5.61 40.16 -12.67
N LYS A 25 -6.82 39.78 -12.25
CA LYS A 25 -7.23 39.67 -10.84
C LYS A 25 -7.04 38.25 -10.28
N ILE A 26 -6.81 37.27 -11.15
CA ILE A 26 -6.76 35.86 -10.77
C ILE A 26 -5.31 35.49 -10.44
N LYS A 27 -5.11 35.09 -9.19
CA LYS A 27 -3.82 34.63 -8.67
C LYS A 27 -3.90 33.18 -8.26
N LEU A 28 -2.79 32.46 -8.41
CA LEU A 28 -2.68 31.09 -7.91
C LEU A 28 -2.69 31.09 -6.38
N ASP A 29 -3.55 30.26 -5.79
CA ASP A 29 -3.56 30.03 -4.34
C ASP A 29 -2.54 28.94 -3.99
N LEU A 30 -1.53 29.33 -3.21
CA LEU A 30 -0.42 28.48 -2.80
C LEU A 30 -0.54 28.15 -1.32
N LYS A 31 -0.48 26.86 -0.99
CA LYS A 31 -0.41 26.38 0.39
C LYS A 31 0.95 25.77 0.68
N GLU A 32 1.49 26.10 1.85
CA GLU A 32 2.70 25.47 2.38
C GLU A 32 2.49 23.95 2.62
N TYR A 33 3.43 23.15 2.14
CA TYR A 33 3.49 21.71 2.32
C TYR A 33 4.94 21.28 2.59
N LYS A 34 5.23 20.90 3.84
CA LYS A 34 6.58 20.56 4.31
C LYS A 34 7.57 21.69 4.02
N SER A 35 8.58 21.44 3.18
CA SER A 35 9.61 22.41 2.78
C SER A 35 9.33 23.06 1.41
N THR A 36 8.13 22.91 0.87
CA THR A 36 7.71 23.47 -0.43
C THR A 36 6.27 23.98 -0.38
N TYR A 37 5.72 24.39 -1.53
CA TYR A 37 4.34 24.83 -1.70
C TYR A 37 3.59 23.89 -2.66
N ILE A 38 2.27 23.88 -2.54
CA ILE A 38 1.35 23.15 -3.43
C ILE A 38 0.22 24.07 -3.84
N VAL A 39 -0.33 23.85 -5.03
CA VAL A 39 -1.38 24.72 -5.57
C VAL A 39 -2.76 24.18 -5.17
N ARG A 40 -3.68 25.09 -4.87
CA ARG A 40 -5.07 24.81 -4.46
C ARG A 40 -6.06 25.67 -5.24
N GLY A 41 -7.34 25.26 -5.19
CA GLY A 41 -8.45 26.10 -5.67
C GLY A 41 -8.44 26.37 -7.17
N VAL A 42 -7.88 25.47 -7.97
CA VAL A 42 -7.68 25.67 -9.42
C VAL A 42 -8.91 25.33 -10.27
N ASP A 43 -9.94 24.70 -9.68
CA ASP A 43 -11.14 24.26 -10.40
C ASP A 43 -11.90 25.44 -11.05
N GLU A 44 -12.07 26.54 -10.31
CA GLU A 44 -12.72 27.76 -10.82
C GLU A 44 -11.88 28.45 -11.91
N ILE A 45 -10.55 28.39 -11.78
CA ILE A 45 -9.60 28.96 -12.75
C ILE A 45 -9.70 28.20 -14.08
N ILE A 46 -9.79 26.88 -14.04
CA ILE A 46 -9.92 26.04 -15.24
C ILE A 46 -11.28 26.17 -15.89
N GLN A 47 -12.36 26.23 -15.11
CA GLN A 47 -13.68 26.50 -15.67
C GLN A 47 -13.68 27.85 -16.42
N MET A 48 -13.11 28.89 -15.81
CA MET A 48 -12.99 30.19 -16.45
C MET A 48 -12.08 30.16 -17.69
N LEU A 49 -11.02 29.34 -17.68
CA LEU A 49 -10.13 29.13 -18.81
C LEU A 49 -10.86 28.51 -20.01
N ASP A 50 -11.59 27.42 -19.79
CA ASP A 50 -12.37 26.74 -20.82
C ASP A 50 -13.43 27.68 -21.43
N ASP A 51 -14.14 28.43 -20.58
CA ASP A 51 -15.15 29.39 -21.02
C ASP A 51 -14.54 30.52 -21.86
N ASN A 52 -13.40 31.06 -21.43
CA ASN A 52 -12.73 32.16 -22.14
C ASN A 52 -12.04 31.69 -23.43
N ILE A 53 -11.55 30.44 -23.50
CA ILE A 53 -11.09 29.82 -24.75
C ILE A 53 -12.26 29.68 -25.73
N ALA A 54 -13.41 29.15 -25.28
CA ALA A 54 -14.59 28.99 -26.12
C ALA A 54 -15.12 30.34 -26.64
N LYS A 55 -15.18 31.37 -25.78
CA LYS A 55 -15.53 32.74 -26.19
C LYS A 55 -14.56 33.29 -27.23
N THR A 56 -13.25 33.11 -27.03
CA THR A 56 -12.23 33.60 -27.96
C THR A 56 -12.35 32.90 -29.32
N GLN A 57 -12.62 31.58 -29.35
CA GLN A 57 -12.88 30.84 -30.59
C GLN A 57 -14.13 31.32 -31.34
N LEU A 58 -15.19 31.70 -30.62
CA LEU A 58 -16.38 32.30 -31.22
C LEU A 58 -16.06 33.68 -31.83
N MET A 59 -15.21 34.47 -31.18
CA MET A 59 -14.73 35.75 -31.70
C MET A 59 -13.89 35.54 -32.97
N THR A 60 -13.00 34.54 -32.98
CA THR A 60 -12.16 34.17 -34.14
C THR A 60 -13.00 33.84 -35.39
N ASN A 61 -14.18 33.25 -35.21
CA ASN A 61 -15.10 32.91 -36.30
C ASN A 61 -16.05 34.06 -36.71
N SER A 62 -15.97 35.22 -36.05
CA SER A 62 -16.84 36.36 -36.37
C SER A 62 -16.41 37.06 -37.67
N PRO A 63 -17.35 37.47 -38.54
CA PRO A 63 -17.03 38.21 -39.75
C PRO A 63 -16.49 39.64 -39.50
N TYR A 64 -16.54 40.12 -38.25
CA TYR A 64 -16.11 41.47 -37.85
C TYR A 64 -14.73 41.51 -37.17
N ILE A 65 -13.96 40.43 -37.22
CA ILE A 65 -12.69 40.31 -36.48
C ILE A 65 -11.49 41.01 -37.14
N GLU A 66 -11.55 41.26 -38.45
CA GLU A 66 -10.38 41.60 -39.27
C GLU A 66 -9.46 42.71 -38.69
N PRO A 67 -9.97 43.82 -38.09
CA PRO A 67 -9.13 44.88 -37.52
C PRO A 67 -8.29 44.49 -36.29
N PHE A 68 -8.70 43.46 -35.53
CA PHE A 68 -8.06 43.05 -34.26
C PHE A 68 -7.73 41.55 -34.21
N LYS A 69 -7.78 40.88 -35.37
CA LYS A 69 -7.49 39.46 -35.56
C LYS A 69 -6.16 39.01 -34.97
N ASP A 70 -5.08 39.78 -35.20
CA ASP A 70 -3.76 39.47 -34.64
C ASP A 70 -3.75 39.50 -33.11
N ARG A 71 -4.53 40.39 -32.50
CA ARG A 71 -4.67 40.52 -31.05
C ARG A 71 -5.42 39.32 -30.48
N VAL A 72 -6.51 38.91 -31.12
CA VAL A 72 -7.32 37.74 -30.72
C VAL A 72 -6.52 36.45 -30.88
N ILE A 73 -5.78 36.26 -31.98
CA ILE A 73 -4.93 35.07 -32.18
C ILE A 73 -3.84 34.98 -31.12
N LYS A 74 -3.17 36.10 -30.81
CA LYS A 74 -2.16 36.13 -29.72
C LYS A 74 -2.78 35.81 -28.36
N TRP A 75 -3.98 36.31 -28.10
CA TRP A 75 -4.73 36.03 -26.87
C TRP A 75 -5.14 34.56 -26.78
N GLU A 76 -5.69 34.00 -27.86
CA GLU A 76 -6.06 32.59 -27.97
C GLU A 76 -4.85 31.69 -27.73
N LYS A 77 -3.71 31.99 -28.37
CA LYS A 77 -2.46 31.24 -28.16
C LYS A 77 -2.00 31.30 -26.70
N LYS A 78 -2.13 32.44 -26.03
CA LYS A 78 -1.78 32.60 -24.60
C LYS A 78 -2.70 31.77 -23.70
N LEU A 79 -4.01 31.80 -23.94
CA LEU A 79 -4.97 30.98 -23.19
C LEU A 79 -4.76 29.48 -23.45
N GLN A 80 -4.48 29.08 -24.68
CA GLN A 80 -4.16 27.70 -25.04
C GLN A 80 -2.87 27.22 -24.37
N MET A 81 -1.82 28.05 -24.28
CA MET A 81 -0.60 27.72 -23.55
C MET A 81 -0.85 27.53 -22.06
N VAL A 82 -1.61 28.44 -21.45
CA VAL A 82 -2.00 28.35 -20.04
C VAL A 82 -2.81 27.06 -19.82
N SER A 83 -3.72 26.73 -20.74
CA SER A 83 -4.48 25.46 -20.71
C SER A 83 -3.56 24.25 -20.83
N GLN A 84 -2.56 24.28 -21.73
CA GLN A 84 -1.58 23.21 -21.85
C GLN A 84 -0.68 23.08 -20.62
N VAL A 85 -0.31 24.18 -19.96
CA VAL A 85 0.46 24.15 -18.71
C VAL A 85 -0.39 23.57 -17.60
N PHE A 86 -1.65 23.99 -17.46
CA PHE A 86 -2.58 23.35 -16.55
C PHE A 86 -2.68 21.87 -16.89
N ASP A 87 -3.09 21.47 -18.09
CA ASP A 87 -3.18 20.08 -18.57
C ASP A 87 -1.90 19.27 -18.32
N SER A 88 -0.71 19.82 -18.59
CA SER A 88 0.57 19.16 -18.33
C SER A 88 0.82 18.96 -16.83
N TRP A 89 0.39 19.89 -16.00
CA TRP A 89 0.35 19.70 -14.55
C TRP A 89 -0.61 18.55 -14.15
N LEU A 90 -1.52 18.13 -15.04
CA LEU A 90 -2.57 17.13 -14.80
C LEU A 90 -2.31 15.75 -15.45
N VAL A 91 -1.43 15.64 -16.45
CA VAL A 91 -1.35 14.45 -17.31
C VAL A 91 -0.25 13.47 -16.87
N THR A 92 -0.70 12.35 -16.26
CA THR A 92 -0.40 10.98 -16.75
C THR A 92 -1.60 10.05 -16.51
N LEU A 93 -2.45 9.86 -17.53
CA LEU A 93 -3.10 8.58 -17.87
C LEU A 93 -4.04 8.66 -19.11
N TYR A 94 -3.71 9.45 -20.14
CA TYR A 94 -4.48 9.44 -21.40
C TYR A 94 -3.83 8.67 -22.55
N VAL A 95 -2.67 8.05 -22.35
CA VAL A 95 -1.98 7.32 -23.42
C VAL A 95 -2.36 5.83 -23.51
N TYR A 96 -2.99 5.23 -22.49
CA TYR A 96 -3.33 3.79 -22.52
C TYR A 96 -4.81 3.45 -22.70
N VAL A 97 -5.72 4.42 -22.79
CA VAL A 97 -7.17 4.14 -22.94
C VAL A 97 -7.86 5.07 -23.96
N TRP A 98 -7.12 5.72 -24.85
CA TRP A 98 -7.76 6.62 -25.84
C TRP A 98 -8.46 5.89 -27.00
N SER A 99 -8.51 4.56 -27.00
CA SER A 99 -9.15 3.81 -28.09
C SER A 99 -10.57 3.27 -27.82
N PHE A 100 -11.19 3.36 -26.62
CA PHE A 100 -12.48 2.63 -26.45
C PHE A 100 -13.62 3.17 -25.55
N LYS A 101 -13.56 4.29 -24.83
CA LYS A 101 -14.74 4.74 -24.04
C LYS A 101 -15.02 6.25 -24.10
N LYS A 102 -15.90 6.62 -25.04
CA LYS A 102 -16.68 7.87 -25.04
C LYS A 102 -17.61 7.92 -23.80
N LYS A 103 -17.67 9.08 -23.13
CA LYS A 103 -18.70 9.52 -22.14
C LYS A 103 -18.72 8.86 -20.75
N LYS A 104 -17.75 9.19 -19.88
CA LYS A 104 -17.92 9.47 -18.43
C LYS A 104 -16.53 9.58 -17.79
N LYS A 105 -16.36 10.54 -16.86
CA LYS A 105 -15.11 10.98 -16.21
C LYS A 105 -14.30 12.01 -17.00
N LYS A 106 -14.75 13.26 -16.93
CA LYS A 106 -13.94 14.47 -17.14
C LYS A 106 -14.04 15.32 -15.86
N MET A 107 -13.68 14.73 -14.71
CA MET A 107 -13.89 15.32 -13.37
C MET A 107 -12.81 14.92 -12.34
N ASP A 108 -11.63 14.43 -12.76
CA ASP A 108 -10.58 13.99 -11.82
C ASP A 108 -9.18 14.12 -12.42
N VAL A 109 -8.93 15.17 -13.18
CA VAL A 109 -7.67 15.29 -13.94
C VAL A 109 -7.11 16.66 -13.71
N LEU A 110 -6.75 16.95 -12.44
CA LEU A 110 -6.10 18.20 -12.04
C LEU A 110 -4.86 18.04 -11.15
N PHE A 111 -4.53 16.80 -10.81
CA PHE A 111 -3.82 16.51 -9.59
C PHE A 111 -2.64 15.56 -9.75
N THR A 112 -2.31 15.09 -10.95
CA THR A 112 -1.47 13.88 -11.10
C THR A 112 0.00 14.12 -10.82
N LEU A 113 0.67 15.16 -11.36
CA LEU A 113 2.08 15.39 -11.05
C LEU A 113 2.26 15.71 -9.55
N GLN A 114 1.43 16.59 -9.00
CA GLN A 114 1.45 16.93 -7.58
C GLN A 114 1.10 15.72 -6.69
N LYS A 115 0.09 14.91 -7.02
CA LYS A 115 -0.27 13.69 -6.26
C LYS A 115 0.80 12.61 -6.37
N THR A 116 1.31 12.34 -7.58
CA THR A 116 2.35 11.34 -7.81
C THR A 116 3.64 11.75 -7.12
N TRP A 117 4.05 13.02 -7.22
CA TRP A 117 5.17 13.53 -6.45
C TRP A 117 4.92 13.44 -4.94
N MET A 118 3.74 13.84 -4.44
CA MET A 118 3.39 13.70 -3.01
C MET A 118 3.37 12.25 -2.51
N TYR A 119 3.04 11.29 -3.39
CA TYR A 119 3.08 9.86 -3.07
C TYR A 119 4.51 9.32 -3.08
N LEU A 120 5.32 9.73 -4.06
CA LEU A 120 6.69 9.25 -4.24
C LEU A 120 7.70 9.95 -3.31
N GLU A 121 7.45 11.19 -2.88
CA GLU A 121 8.32 11.94 -1.96
C GLU A 121 8.60 11.23 -0.64
N PRO A 122 7.62 10.69 0.10
CA PRO A 122 7.91 9.96 1.33
C PRO A 122 8.63 8.63 1.06
N ILE A 123 8.41 8.02 -0.11
CA ILE A 123 9.02 6.74 -0.51
C ILE A 123 10.49 6.93 -0.85
N PHE A 124 10.81 7.85 -1.76
CA PHE A 124 12.17 8.15 -2.20
C PHE A 124 12.93 9.09 -1.25
N GLY A 125 12.27 9.65 -0.24
CA GLY A 125 12.92 10.27 0.90
C GLY A 125 13.67 9.27 1.80
N SER A 126 13.38 7.95 1.66
CA SER A 126 14.07 6.91 2.42
C SER A 126 15.41 6.52 1.81
N SER A 127 16.47 6.60 2.61
CA SER A 127 17.83 6.22 2.20
C SER A 127 17.95 4.76 1.78
N ASP A 128 17.13 3.87 2.34
CA ASP A 128 17.14 2.45 2.00
C ASP A 128 16.59 2.20 0.60
N ILE A 129 15.44 2.81 0.28
CA ILE A 129 14.84 2.71 -1.06
C ILE A 129 15.76 3.36 -2.08
N MET A 130 16.37 4.51 -1.76
CA MET A 130 17.37 5.14 -2.63
C MET A 130 18.59 4.26 -2.88
N ARG A 131 19.01 3.46 -1.90
CA ARG A 131 20.13 2.52 -2.05
C ARG A 131 19.75 1.32 -2.92
N GLN A 132 18.52 0.82 -2.81
CA GLN A 132 18.03 -0.31 -3.60
C GLN A 132 17.66 0.08 -5.04
N MET A 133 17.17 1.30 -5.25
CA MET A 133 16.78 1.86 -6.56
C MET A 133 17.51 3.17 -6.87
N PRO A 134 18.84 3.13 -7.10
CA PRO A 134 19.65 4.34 -7.25
C PRO A 134 19.39 5.10 -8.56
N LYS A 135 18.91 4.43 -9.61
CA LYS A 135 18.60 5.07 -10.89
C LYS A 135 17.32 5.91 -10.77
N GLU A 136 16.26 5.28 -10.29
CA GLU A 136 14.95 5.88 -10.05
C GLU A 136 15.05 6.96 -8.96
N GLY A 137 15.84 6.73 -7.90
CA GLY A 137 16.09 7.72 -6.86
C GLY A 137 16.78 8.99 -7.38
N LYS A 138 17.75 8.88 -8.29
CA LYS A 138 18.37 10.05 -8.94
C LYS A 138 17.40 10.80 -9.85
N GLN A 139 16.58 10.06 -10.61
CA GLN A 139 15.53 10.67 -11.43
C GLN A 139 14.51 11.42 -10.57
N PHE A 140 14.12 10.84 -9.43
CA PHE A 140 13.21 11.48 -8.49
C PHE A 140 13.80 12.77 -7.91
N GLN A 141 15.09 12.78 -7.52
CA GLN A 141 15.76 14.00 -7.05
C GLN A 141 15.79 15.11 -8.11
N CYS A 142 15.94 14.75 -9.39
CA CYS A 142 15.84 15.72 -10.49
C CYS A 142 14.45 16.37 -10.53
N VAL A 143 13.40 15.54 -10.48
CA VAL A 143 12.00 16.01 -10.47
C VAL A 143 11.70 16.83 -9.21
N ASP A 144 12.19 16.42 -8.04
CA ASP A 144 12.00 17.12 -6.78
C ASP A 144 12.63 18.53 -6.79
N ASN A 145 13.85 18.66 -7.32
CA ASN A 145 14.50 19.95 -7.50
C ASN A 145 13.78 20.83 -8.52
N ALA A 146 13.32 20.24 -9.64
CA ALA A 146 12.53 20.95 -10.64
C ALA A 146 11.21 21.47 -10.02
N TRP A 147 10.51 20.63 -9.25
CA TRP A 147 9.28 20.99 -8.54
C TRP A 147 9.49 22.16 -7.57
N LYS A 148 10.53 22.09 -6.73
CA LYS A 148 10.87 23.17 -5.79
C LYS A 148 11.19 24.48 -6.51
N THR A 149 11.93 24.42 -7.61
CA THR A 149 12.25 25.60 -8.43
C THR A 149 10.98 26.22 -9.01
N ILE A 150 10.10 25.40 -9.60
CA ILE A 150 8.81 25.84 -10.15
C ILE A 150 7.95 26.52 -9.07
N MET A 151 7.93 25.98 -7.85
CA MET A 151 7.16 26.56 -6.75
C MET A 151 7.72 27.89 -6.25
N VAL A 152 9.04 28.05 -6.19
CA VAL A 152 9.67 29.34 -5.86
C VAL A 152 9.34 30.39 -6.92
N GLU A 153 9.38 30.02 -8.20
CA GLU A 153 8.98 30.92 -9.29
C GLU A 153 7.49 31.29 -9.24
N CYS A 154 6.63 30.34 -8.88
CA CYS A 154 5.19 30.57 -8.73
C CYS A 154 4.88 31.58 -7.62
N ILE A 155 5.64 31.57 -6.51
CA ILE A 155 5.52 32.58 -5.45
C ILE A 155 5.96 33.97 -5.95
N GLY A 156 7.03 34.03 -6.75
CA GLY A 156 7.54 35.28 -7.30
C GLY A 156 6.59 35.93 -8.33
N THR A 157 5.87 35.13 -9.11
CA THR A 157 4.89 35.59 -10.11
C THR A 157 3.58 34.80 -9.97
N PRO A 158 2.65 35.23 -9.11
CA PRO A 158 1.42 34.49 -8.81
C PRO A 158 0.32 34.66 -9.89
N ASP A 159 0.51 35.55 -10.86
CA ASP A 159 -0.46 35.81 -11.93
C ASP A 159 -0.52 34.62 -12.90
N VAL A 160 -1.70 34.01 -13.00
CA VAL A 160 -1.92 32.74 -13.73
C VAL A 160 -1.48 32.83 -15.19
N LEU A 161 -1.82 33.93 -15.88
CA LEU A 161 -1.48 34.12 -17.28
C LEU A 161 0.01 34.34 -17.50
N GLU A 162 0.72 35.00 -16.58
CA GLU A 162 2.15 35.25 -16.72
C GLU A 162 2.96 33.99 -16.42
N PHE A 163 2.57 33.25 -15.39
CA PHE A 163 3.20 32.00 -15.01
C PHE A 163 2.93 30.90 -16.05
N GLY A 164 1.66 30.71 -16.44
CA GLY A 164 1.23 29.64 -17.35
C GLY A 164 1.52 29.88 -18.83
N SER A 165 1.99 31.07 -19.24
CA SER A 165 2.35 31.33 -20.65
C SER A 165 3.84 31.08 -20.96
N ARG A 166 4.61 30.56 -19.99
CA ARG A 166 6.04 30.27 -20.17
C ARG A 166 6.24 28.91 -20.83
N GLU A 167 6.81 28.92 -22.03
CA GLU A 167 7.12 27.68 -22.78
C GLU A 167 8.13 26.78 -22.06
N SER A 168 9.09 27.35 -21.33
CA SER A 168 10.08 26.62 -20.55
C SER A 168 9.47 25.81 -19.40
N LEU A 169 8.40 26.34 -18.79
CA LEU A 169 7.66 25.68 -17.72
C LEU A 169 6.93 24.45 -18.26
N LEU A 170 6.22 24.59 -19.38
CA LEU A 170 5.52 23.48 -20.03
C LEU A 170 6.48 22.33 -20.35
N LYS A 171 7.64 22.64 -20.95
CA LYS A 171 8.66 21.64 -21.28
C LYS A 171 9.15 20.89 -20.04
N THR A 172 9.47 21.62 -18.97
CA THR A 172 9.97 21.05 -17.72
C THR A 172 8.91 20.16 -17.04
N LEU A 173 7.64 20.56 -17.07
CA LEU A 173 6.52 19.77 -16.53
C LEU A 173 6.30 18.49 -17.33
N VAL A 174 6.34 18.54 -18.66
CA VAL A 174 6.21 17.35 -19.51
C VAL A 174 7.36 16.37 -19.26
N GLU A 175 8.60 16.85 -19.22
CA GLU A 175 9.78 16.02 -18.92
C GLU A 175 9.69 15.41 -17.51
N SER A 176 9.24 16.18 -16.52
CA SER A 176 9.06 15.71 -15.14
C SER A 176 7.99 14.61 -15.03
N ASN A 177 6.88 14.74 -15.75
CA ASN A 177 5.85 13.68 -15.80
C ASN A 177 6.40 12.38 -16.40
N GLN A 178 7.14 12.45 -17.52
CA GLN A 178 7.73 11.27 -18.14
C GLN A 178 8.71 10.55 -17.20
N LEU A 179 9.49 11.33 -16.43
CA LEU A 179 10.37 10.78 -15.40
C LEU A 179 9.55 10.12 -14.28
N LEU A 180 8.49 10.76 -13.79
CA LEU A 180 7.62 10.19 -12.76
C LEU A 180 6.96 8.88 -13.20
N ASP A 181 6.54 8.77 -14.46
CA ASP A 181 5.98 7.53 -15.01
C ASP A 181 7.02 6.40 -15.02
N THR A 182 8.25 6.73 -15.42
CA THR A 182 9.37 5.79 -15.42
C THR A 182 9.70 5.33 -14.01
N ILE A 183 9.73 6.27 -13.06
CA ILE A 183 9.95 5.99 -11.64
C ILE A 183 8.84 5.11 -11.07
N GLN A 184 7.57 5.40 -11.38
CA GLN A 184 6.44 4.61 -10.90
C GLN A 184 6.46 3.19 -11.47
N LYS A 185 6.85 3.03 -12.74
CA LYS A 185 7.05 1.71 -13.34
C LYS A 185 8.21 0.96 -12.65
N GLY A 186 9.35 1.62 -12.45
CA GLY A 186 10.50 1.04 -11.75
C GLY A 186 10.17 0.62 -10.31
N LEU A 187 9.38 1.43 -9.58
CA LEU A 187 8.90 1.10 -8.26
C LEU A 187 8.01 -0.16 -8.26
N ASN A 188 7.09 -0.28 -9.23
CA ASN A 188 6.25 -1.47 -9.35
C ASN A 188 7.06 -2.72 -9.71
N ASP A 189 8.02 -2.62 -10.62
CA ASP A 189 8.91 -3.73 -11.00
C ASP A 189 9.78 -4.18 -9.81
N TYR A 190 10.25 -3.23 -8.99
CA TYR A 190 10.95 -3.51 -7.74
C TYR A 190 10.07 -4.24 -6.71
N LEU A 191 8.83 -3.76 -6.49
CA LEU A 191 7.89 -4.42 -5.58
C LEU A 191 7.54 -5.84 -6.06
N GLU A 192 7.40 -6.04 -7.37
CA GLU A 192 7.14 -7.36 -7.94
C GLU A 192 8.33 -8.30 -7.74
N THR A 193 9.56 -7.79 -7.89
CA THR A 193 10.78 -8.56 -7.58
C THR A 193 10.79 -9.02 -6.11
N LYS A 194 10.36 -8.16 -5.18
CA LYS A 194 10.24 -8.52 -3.76
C LYS A 194 9.12 -9.55 -3.51
N ARG A 195 8.00 -9.48 -4.24
CA ARG A 195 6.93 -10.49 -4.18
C ARG A 195 7.37 -11.86 -4.70
N LEU A 196 8.14 -11.90 -5.78
CA LEU A 196 8.71 -13.14 -6.30
C LEU A 196 9.69 -13.77 -5.30
N ALA A 197 10.46 -12.95 -4.57
CA ALA A 197 11.36 -13.43 -3.52
C ALA A 197 10.62 -14.02 -2.31
N PHE A 198 9.46 -13.44 -1.94
CA PHE A 198 8.62 -13.92 -0.85
C PHE A 198 7.12 -13.86 -1.22
N PRO A 199 6.53 -14.97 -1.71
CA PRO A 199 5.16 -14.99 -2.25
C PRO A 199 4.07 -14.53 -1.28
N ARG A 200 4.29 -14.57 0.03
CA ARG A 200 3.30 -14.07 1.01
C ARG A 200 3.07 -12.55 0.91
N PHE A 201 3.95 -11.81 0.24
CA PHE A 201 3.72 -10.40 -0.06
C PHE A 201 2.61 -10.14 -1.08
N TYR A 202 2.12 -11.15 -1.81
CA TYR A 202 0.93 -11.00 -2.66
C TYR A 202 -0.35 -10.73 -1.84
N PHE A 203 -0.36 -11.06 -0.54
CA PHE A 203 -1.48 -10.75 0.36
C PHE A 203 -1.47 -9.32 0.90
N LEU A 204 -0.43 -8.54 0.58
CA LEU A 204 -0.28 -7.15 0.99
C LEU A 204 -0.61 -6.18 -0.16
N SER A 205 -1.24 -5.06 0.18
CA SER A 205 -1.33 -3.91 -0.72
C SER A 205 0.06 -3.33 -0.97
N ASN A 206 0.23 -2.57 -2.07
CA ASN A 206 1.50 -1.90 -2.38
C ASN A 206 1.93 -0.98 -1.23
N ASP A 207 1.00 -0.22 -0.64
CA ASP A 207 1.31 0.68 0.47
C ASP A 207 1.77 -0.09 1.71
N ALA A 208 1.10 -1.20 2.07
CA ALA A 208 1.53 -2.03 3.19
C ALA A 208 2.89 -2.70 2.93
N LEU A 209 3.17 -3.08 1.69
CA LEU A 209 4.48 -3.63 1.32
C LEU A 209 5.57 -2.55 1.40
N LEU A 210 5.29 -1.33 0.98
CA LEU A 210 6.21 -0.20 1.11
C LEU A 210 6.43 0.18 2.57
N GLU A 211 5.41 0.12 3.43
CA GLU A 211 5.55 0.29 4.89
C GLU A 211 6.49 -0.73 5.51
N ILE A 212 6.46 -1.98 5.03
CA ILE A 212 7.38 -3.04 5.49
C ILE A 212 8.79 -2.85 4.94
N LEU A 213 8.93 -2.39 3.69
CA LEU A 213 10.22 -2.25 3.00
C LEU A 213 10.93 -0.93 3.32
N SER A 214 10.23 0.10 3.75
CA SER A 214 10.79 1.41 4.07
C SER A 214 10.93 1.61 5.58
N GLU A 215 12.15 1.87 6.05
CA GLU A 215 12.45 2.24 7.45
C GLU A 215 11.63 3.44 7.98
N LEU A 216 11.06 4.26 7.08
CA LEU A 216 10.60 5.62 7.37
C LEU A 216 9.08 5.78 7.57
N LEU A 217 8.23 4.83 7.18
CA LEU A 217 6.77 5.05 7.33
C LEU A 217 6.30 4.98 8.80
N TRP A 218 7.08 4.35 9.69
CA TRP A 218 6.78 4.37 11.12
C TRP A 218 7.07 5.74 11.78
N ASP A 219 8.00 6.52 11.24
CA ASP A 219 8.44 7.76 11.89
C ASP A 219 7.44 8.92 11.71
N PHE A 220 6.43 8.75 10.84
CA PHE A 220 5.40 9.77 10.61
C PHE A 220 4.29 9.77 11.68
N GLN A 221 4.04 8.65 12.37
CA GLN A 221 2.91 8.52 13.29
C GLN A 221 3.29 8.51 14.79
N LYS A 222 4.57 8.33 15.15
CA LYS A 222 5.04 8.25 16.56
C LYS A 222 6.23 9.18 16.87
N ARG A 223 6.08 10.49 16.63
CA ARG A 223 6.99 11.52 17.20
C ARG A 223 6.80 11.72 18.72
N LYS A 224 6.82 10.68 19.57
CA LYS A 224 6.89 10.84 21.03
C LYS A 224 7.53 9.64 21.78
N VAL A 225 8.60 9.02 21.29
CA VAL A 225 9.57 8.36 22.18
C VAL A 225 10.97 8.34 21.53
N LYS A 226 11.95 8.98 22.18
CA LYS A 226 13.38 8.77 21.92
C LYS A 226 13.77 7.41 22.52
N THR A 227 13.72 6.37 21.70
CA THR A 227 14.38 5.09 21.97
C THR A 227 15.16 4.69 20.72
N ASN A 228 16.31 4.04 20.92
CA ASN A 228 17.35 3.75 19.93
C ASN A 228 16.84 3.39 18.53
N GLN A 229 17.50 3.95 17.53
CA GLN A 229 17.08 4.08 16.13
C GLN A 229 17.05 2.75 15.35
N GLN A 230 17.58 1.65 15.91
CA GLN A 230 17.75 0.36 15.24
C GLN A 230 16.73 -0.72 15.67
N THR A 231 16.09 -0.56 16.84
CA THR A 231 15.15 -1.51 17.46
C THR A 231 13.72 -1.38 16.93
N LYS A 232 13.43 -0.30 16.19
CA LYS A 232 12.07 0.05 15.73
C LYS A 232 11.62 -0.73 14.48
N ASN A 233 12.56 -1.28 13.71
CA ASN A 233 12.30 -1.86 12.39
C ASN A 233 11.57 -3.21 12.44
N VAL A 234 11.96 -4.11 13.34
CA VAL A 234 11.37 -5.46 13.39
C VAL A 234 10.00 -5.46 14.06
N GLN A 235 9.76 -4.54 14.99
CA GLN A 235 8.45 -4.38 15.64
C GLN A 235 7.41 -3.74 14.71
N ALA A 236 7.81 -2.84 13.81
CA ALA A 236 6.89 -2.25 12.83
C ALA A 236 6.30 -3.32 11.89
N VAL A 237 7.11 -4.30 11.49
CA VAL A 237 6.66 -5.42 10.63
C VAL A 237 5.62 -6.29 11.33
N GLN A 238 5.58 -6.35 12.67
CA GLN A 238 4.60 -7.17 13.40
C GLN A 238 3.14 -6.81 13.08
N ALA A 239 2.83 -5.53 12.87
CA ALA A 239 1.48 -5.10 12.52
C ALA A 239 0.98 -5.71 11.19
N HIS A 240 1.91 -6.11 10.32
CA HIS A 240 1.63 -6.70 9.02
C HIS A 240 1.83 -8.23 9.00
N LEU A 241 2.47 -8.82 10.01
CA LEU A 241 2.71 -10.27 10.07
C LEU A 241 1.42 -11.09 10.02
N MET A 242 0.34 -10.63 10.69
CA MET A 242 -0.97 -11.28 10.63
C MET A 242 -1.54 -11.39 9.21
N LYS A 243 -1.16 -10.48 8.31
CA LYS A 243 -1.61 -10.52 6.91
C LYS A 243 -0.74 -11.47 6.08
N CYS A 244 0.52 -11.69 6.47
CA CYS A 244 1.45 -12.60 5.78
C CYS A 244 1.36 -14.05 6.28
N PHE A 245 0.93 -14.25 7.54
CA PHE A 245 0.86 -15.54 8.20
C PHE A 245 -0.49 -15.70 8.91
N GLU A 246 -1.20 -16.78 8.57
CA GLU A 246 -2.51 -17.10 9.17
C GLU A 246 -2.39 -17.52 10.65
N GLY A 247 -1.25 -18.10 11.06
CA GLY A 247 -1.03 -18.64 12.41
C GLY A 247 -0.07 -17.85 13.30
N ILE A 248 0.50 -16.74 12.82
CA ILE A 248 1.42 -15.90 13.59
C ILE A 248 0.77 -14.53 13.77
N MET A 249 0.39 -14.21 15.01
CA MET A 249 -0.03 -12.87 15.38
C MET A 249 1.18 -11.98 15.63
N ASN A 250 2.07 -12.43 16.53
CA ASN A 250 3.28 -11.71 16.91
C ASN A 250 4.47 -12.68 16.97
N VAL A 251 5.68 -12.13 16.97
CA VAL A 251 6.90 -12.89 17.24
C VAL A 251 7.50 -12.45 18.57
N SER A 252 8.12 -13.37 19.30
CA SER A 252 8.83 -13.05 20.53
C SER A 252 10.29 -12.70 20.23
N PHE A 253 10.84 -11.76 21.01
CA PHE A 253 12.20 -11.27 20.87
C PHE A 253 13.00 -11.55 22.14
N VAL A 254 14.29 -11.81 21.96
CA VAL A 254 15.29 -11.92 23.04
C VAL A 254 16.19 -10.68 23.01
N GLU A 255 16.99 -10.50 24.06
CA GLU A 255 18.13 -9.57 24.08
C GLU A 255 18.92 -9.71 22.76
N ASP A 256 19.20 -8.57 22.10
CA ASP A 256 19.75 -8.42 20.73
C ASP A 256 18.78 -8.49 19.53
N ASP A 257 17.47 -8.26 19.73
CA ASP A 257 16.45 -8.22 18.65
C ASP A 257 16.34 -9.52 17.84
N GLN A 258 16.78 -10.64 18.42
CA GLN A 258 16.65 -11.96 17.81
C GLN A 258 15.25 -12.51 18.03
N ILE A 259 14.65 -13.04 16.97
CA ILE A 259 13.36 -13.71 17.02
C ILE A 259 13.56 -15.12 17.55
N ASP A 260 12.94 -15.44 18.69
CA ASP A 260 13.07 -16.73 19.37
C ASP A 260 11.78 -17.54 19.42
N GLY A 261 10.67 -17.02 18.89
CA GLY A 261 9.41 -17.72 18.90
C GLY A 261 8.29 -16.96 18.21
N MET A 262 7.15 -17.64 18.11
CA MET A 262 5.92 -17.11 17.53
C MET A 262 4.77 -17.21 18.53
N ILE A 263 3.85 -16.27 18.42
CA ILE A 263 2.67 -16.12 19.27
C ILE A 263 1.44 -16.16 18.38
N SER A 264 0.50 -17.07 18.66
CA SER A 264 -0.77 -17.20 17.93
C SER A 264 -1.76 -16.12 18.32
N ALA A 265 -2.86 -16.00 17.57
CA ALA A 265 -3.92 -15.04 17.88
C ALA A 265 -4.62 -15.31 19.21
N GLU A 266 -4.57 -16.56 19.65
CA GLU A 266 -5.14 -17.04 20.89
C GLU A 266 -4.16 -16.99 22.07
N GLY A 267 -2.94 -16.52 21.84
CA GLY A 267 -1.89 -16.37 22.86
C GLY A 267 -1.02 -17.61 23.06
N GLU A 268 -1.09 -18.63 22.20
CA GLU A 268 -0.16 -19.76 22.28
C GLU A 268 1.23 -19.32 21.85
N THR A 269 2.25 -19.69 22.61
CA THR A 269 3.64 -19.36 22.27
C THR A 269 4.42 -20.63 21.94
N VAL A 270 5.07 -20.63 20.78
CA VAL A 270 5.96 -21.72 20.34
C VAL A 270 7.34 -21.15 20.13
N LYS A 271 8.32 -21.66 20.88
CA LYS A 271 9.72 -21.27 20.74
C LYS A 271 10.31 -21.88 19.48
N PHE A 272 11.16 -21.11 18.81
CA PHE A 272 11.90 -21.55 17.65
C PHE A 272 13.11 -22.40 18.04
N LEU A 273 13.33 -23.47 17.28
CA LEU A 273 14.51 -24.32 17.41
C LEU A 273 15.79 -23.56 17.06
N THR A 274 15.71 -22.73 16.01
CA THR A 274 16.80 -21.86 15.56
C THR A 274 16.32 -20.42 15.64
N LYS A 275 17.01 -19.61 16.44
CA LYS A 275 16.72 -18.16 16.54
C LYS A 275 17.02 -17.48 15.21
N VAL A 276 16.15 -16.56 14.79
CA VAL A 276 16.36 -15.78 13.57
C VAL A 276 16.87 -14.41 13.95
N ASN A 277 17.98 -13.97 13.35
CA ASN A 277 18.52 -12.64 13.55
C ASN A 277 18.28 -11.78 12.30
N PRO A 278 17.32 -10.82 12.33
CA PRO A 278 17.03 -9.93 11.22
C PRO A 278 18.22 -9.04 10.81
N ASN A 279 19.16 -8.79 11.72
CA ASN A 279 20.28 -7.87 11.54
C ASN A 279 21.58 -8.56 11.09
N ALA A 280 21.57 -9.88 10.86
CA ALA A 280 22.76 -10.65 10.56
C ALA A 280 23.09 -10.71 9.05
N GLY A 281 24.25 -10.15 8.65
CA GLY A 281 24.80 -10.26 7.30
C GLY A 281 23.87 -9.71 6.23
N ASP A 282 23.63 -10.49 5.17
CA ASP A 282 22.79 -10.11 4.01
C ASP A 282 21.30 -9.92 4.35
N ARG A 283 20.87 -10.30 5.56
CA ARG A 283 19.49 -10.10 6.05
C ARG A 283 19.21 -8.65 6.41
N LYS A 284 20.26 -7.88 6.71
CA LYS A 284 20.15 -6.48 7.12
C LYS A 284 19.59 -5.65 5.97
N GLY A 285 18.38 -5.12 6.16
CA GLY A 285 17.67 -4.31 5.15
C GLY A 285 16.91 -5.12 4.10
N ASN A 286 17.00 -6.46 4.11
CA ASN A 286 16.28 -7.35 3.20
C ASN A 286 15.21 -8.13 3.96
N VAL A 287 14.03 -7.53 4.07
CA VAL A 287 12.93 -8.06 4.89
C VAL A 287 12.45 -9.43 4.42
N GLU A 288 12.46 -9.65 3.11
CA GLU A 288 12.10 -10.93 2.50
C GLU A 288 12.98 -12.10 2.95
N MET A 289 14.26 -11.84 3.26
CA MET A 289 15.20 -12.90 3.61
C MET A 289 14.98 -13.40 5.03
N TRP A 290 14.88 -12.50 6.01
CA TRP A 290 14.66 -12.94 7.39
C TRP A 290 13.23 -13.43 7.62
N LEU A 291 12.22 -12.94 6.88
CA LEU A 291 10.87 -13.51 6.93
C LEU A 291 10.81 -14.94 6.39
N LYS A 292 11.61 -15.25 5.36
CA LYS A 292 11.78 -16.62 4.86
C LYS A 292 12.46 -17.52 5.91
N ASP A 293 13.46 -16.99 6.62
CA ASP A 293 14.09 -17.71 7.72
C ASP A 293 13.10 -17.97 8.88
N VAL A 294 12.22 -17.02 9.19
CA VAL A 294 11.12 -17.22 10.15
C VAL A 294 10.16 -18.32 9.70
N GLU A 295 9.81 -18.39 8.41
CA GLU A 295 8.96 -19.47 7.87
C GLU A 295 9.62 -20.86 8.00
N LEU A 296 10.91 -20.94 7.72
CA LEU A 296 11.70 -22.17 7.88
C LEU A 296 11.79 -22.56 9.37
N ALA A 297 12.09 -21.61 10.24
CA ALA A 297 12.17 -21.80 11.68
C ALA A 297 10.81 -22.24 12.26
N MET A 298 9.71 -21.60 11.85
CA MET A 298 8.35 -21.99 12.21
C MET A 298 8.09 -23.45 11.85
N THR A 299 8.33 -23.83 10.59
CA THR A 299 8.05 -25.19 10.10
C THR A 299 8.88 -26.23 10.84
N ALA A 300 10.18 -25.97 11.05
CA ALA A 300 11.05 -26.85 11.80
C ALA A 300 10.61 -27.01 13.26
N SER A 301 10.22 -25.91 13.90
CA SER A 301 9.83 -25.89 15.31
C SER A 301 8.50 -26.58 15.56
N ILE A 302 7.52 -26.40 14.68
CA ILE A 302 6.25 -27.15 14.74
C ILE A 302 6.52 -28.65 14.57
N ARG A 303 7.35 -29.06 13.59
CA ARG A 303 7.69 -30.47 13.37
C ARG A 303 8.36 -31.10 14.60
N ASN A 304 9.30 -30.39 15.21
CA ASN A 304 9.97 -30.86 16.41
C ASN A 304 8.99 -30.97 17.59
N THR A 305 8.16 -29.95 17.80
CA THR A 305 7.18 -29.94 18.89
C THR A 305 6.12 -31.03 18.71
N ILE A 306 5.73 -31.37 17.47
CA ILE A 306 4.86 -32.53 17.19
C ILE A 306 5.55 -33.84 17.58
N LYS A 307 6.84 -33.99 17.26
CA LYS A 307 7.61 -35.18 17.62
C LYS A 307 7.72 -35.35 19.14
N ASP A 308 8.08 -34.29 19.85
CA ASP A 308 8.21 -34.31 21.31
C ASP A 308 6.84 -34.60 21.97
N ALA A 309 5.77 -34.01 21.45
CA ALA A 309 4.41 -34.28 21.92
C ALA A 309 3.96 -35.73 21.64
N TYR A 310 4.35 -36.30 20.50
CA TYR A 310 4.07 -37.70 20.13
C TYR A 310 4.78 -38.68 21.08
N GLU A 311 6.06 -38.45 21.38
CA GLU A 311 6.82 -39.29 22.32
C GLU A 311 6.27 -39.18 23.75
N ALA A 312 5.88 -37.97 24.17
CA ALA A 312 5.27 -37.74 25.47
C ALA A 312 3.85 -38.31 25.62
N TYR A 313 3.16 -38.65 24.53
CA TYR A 313 1.76 -39.08 24.54
C TYR A 313 1.53 -40.33 25.38
N ALA A 314 2.46 -41.30 25.33
CA ALA A 314 2.34 -42.57 26.03
C ALA A 314 2.79 -42.49 27.50
N SER A 315 3.72 -41.60 27.83
CA SER A 315 4.36 -41.52 29.15
C SER A 315 3.64 -40.58 30.13
N THR A 316 2.84 -39.64 29.65
CA THR A 316 2.19 -38.63 30.49
C THR A 316 0.69 -38.85 30.65
N ALA A 317 0.14 -38.49 31.82
CA ALA A 317 -1.29 -38.55 32.04
C ALA A 317 -2.01 -37.61 31.07
N ARG A 318 -3.04 -38.12 30.37
CA ARG A 318 -3.73 -37.40 29.29
C ARG A 318 -4.18 -35.97 29.65
N LYS A 319 -4.58 -35.71 30.90
CA LYS A 319 -4.99 -34.37 31.37
C LYS A 319 -3.82 -33.39 31.38
N GLN A 320 -2.68 -33.82 31.92
CA GLN A 320 -1.47 -33.01 31.99
C GLN A 320 -0.88 -32.80 30.59
N TRP A 321 -0.88 -33.86 29.76
CA TRP A 321 -0.41 -33.77 28.38
C TRP A 321 -1.18 -32.72 27.56
N ILE A 322 -2.52 -32.68 27.64
CA ILE A 322 -3.31 -31.69 26.89
C ILE A 322 -2.98 -30.24 27.29
N LEU A 323 -2.60 -30.00 28.55
CA LEU A 323 -2.27 -28.67 29.05
C LEU A 323 -0.83 -28.25 28.77
N GLN A 324 0.06 -29.20 28.45
CA GLN A 324 1.49 -28.98 28.26
C GLN A 324 1.85 -28.59 26.83
N TRP A 325 1.03 -28.97 25.84
CA TRP A 325 1.32 -28.80 24.42
C TRP A 325 0.36 -27.82 23.74
N PRO A 326 0.80 -27.09 22.70
CA PRO A 326 -0.07 -26.20 21.92
C PRO A 326 -1.30 -26.91 21.36
N GLY A 327 -2.43 -26.21 21.27
CA GLY A 327 -3.72 -26.77 20.93
C GLY A 327 -3.71 -27.52 19.60
N GLN A 328 -3.17 -26.90 18.53
CA GLN A 328 -3.07 -27.54 17.22
C GLN A 328 -2.24 -28.83 17.25
N ILE A 329 -1.17 -28.87 18.04
CA ILE A 329 -0.29 -30.05 18.18
C ILE A 329 -1.02 -31.17 18.92
N VAL A 330 -1.78 -30.83 19.96
CA VAL A 330 -2.67 -31.74 20.68
C VAL A 330 -3.70 -32.37 19.72
N LEU A 331 -4.25 -31.59 18.77
CA LEU A 331 -5.16 -32.10 17.73
C LEU A 331 -4.46 -33.12 16.83
N VAL A 332 -3.32 -32.73 16.24
CA VAL A 332 -2.59 -33.53 15.24
C VAL A 332 -2.14 -34.86 15.83
N VAL A 333 -1.48 -34.84 16.98
CA VAL A 333 -1.04 -36.08 17.64
C VAL A 333 -2.26 -36.91 18.07
N GLY A 334 -3.34 -36.26 18.53
CA GLY A 334 -4.60 -36.93 18.81
C GLY A 334 -5.17 -37.68 17.60
N GLN A 335 -5.14 -37.06 16.42
CA GLN A 335 -5.57 -37.65 15.15
C GLN A 335 -4.66 -38.82 14.74
N ILE A 336 -3.33 -38.69 14.87
CA ILE A 336 -2.37 -39.77 14.57
C ILE A 336 -2.65 -41.03 15.40
N PHE A 337 -2.81 -40.87 16.72
CA PHE A 337 -3.12 -42.02 17.58
C PHE A 337 -4.52 -42.57 17.33
N TRP A 338 -5.47 -41.72 16.95
CA TRP A 338 -6.82 -42.16 16.61
C TRP A 338 -6.81 -42.98 15.31
N THR A 339 -6.18 -42.49 14.24
CA THR A 339 -6.09 -43.22 12.96
C THR A 339 -5.34 -44.54 13.14
N MET A 340 -4.23 -44.55 13.87
CA MET A 340 -3.48 -45.77 14.18
C MET A 340 -4.33 -46.81 14.92
N GLN A 341 -5.12 -46.39 15.92
CA GLN A 341 -6.02 -47.28 16.65
C GLN A 341 -7.16 -47.80 15.77
N VAL A 342 -7.74 -46.95 14.91
CA VAL A 342 -8.78 -47.34 13.95
C VAL A 342 -8.24 -48.37 12.96
N GLU A 343 -7.06 -48.12 12.38
CA GLU A 343 -6.41 -49.02 11.45
C GLU A 343 -6.08 -50.37 12.10
N THR A 344 -5.58 -50.34 13.34
CA THR A 344 -5.31 -51.57 14.10
C THR A 344 -6.59 -52.37 14.37
N ALA A 345 -7.68 -51.69 14.75
CA ALA A 345 -8.98 -52.34 14.98
C ALA A 345 -9.55 -52.95 13.69
N LEU A 346 -9.35 -52.28 12.56
CA LEU A 346 -9.72 -52.77 11.22
C LEU A 346 -8.91 -54.00 10.83
N ARG A 347 -7.57 -53.95 10.95
CA ARG A 347 -6.68 -55.06 10.59
C ARG A 347 -6.88 -56.30 11.46
N THR A 348 -7.16 -56.12 12.76
CA THR A 348 -7.28 -57.24 13.71
C THR A 348 -8.63 -57.93 13.68
N LYS A 349 -9.74 -57.19 13.54
CA LYS A 349 -11.11 -57.74 13.67
C LYS A 349 -12.11 -57.19 12.66
N GLY A 350 -11.66 -56.48 11.62
CA GLY A 350 -12.51 -55.89 10.58
C GLY A 350 -13.67 -55.06 11.15
N ASN A 351 -14.87 -55.25 10.61
CA ASN A 351 -16.08 -54.53 11.04
C ASN A 351 -16.46 -54.75 12.51
N ARG A 352 -16.07 -55.89 13.11
CA ARG A 352 -16.35 -56.15 14.54
C ARG A 352 -15.41 -55.33 15.43
N GLY A 353 -14.14 -55.20 15.06
CA GLY A 353 -13.15 -54.38 15.76
C GLY A 353 -13.54 -52.91 15.82
N LEU A 354 -14.06 -52.37 14.72
CA LEU A 354 -14.60 -51.00 14.69
C LEU A 354 -15.77 -50.80 15.67
N LYS A 355 -16.73 -51.72 15.70
CA LYS A 355 -17.87 -51.64 16.62
C LYS A 355 -17.43 -51.69 18.10
N GLU A 356 -16.43 -52.51 18.42
CA GLU A 356 -15.82 -52.54 19.76
C GLU A 356 -15.11 -51.23 20.08
N TYR A 357 -14.32 -50.69 19.15
CA TYR A 357 -13.58 -49.45 19.33
C TYR A 357 -14.50 -48.24 19.52
N ILE A 358 -15.63 -48.17 18.80
CA ILE A 358 -16.67 -47.14 18.99
C ILE A 358 -17.22 -47.17 20.42
N LYS A 359 -17.43 -48.35 21.02
CA LYS A 359 -17.85 -48.48 22.43
C LYS A 359 -16.79 -47.96 23.41
N VAL A 360 -15.51 -48.13 23.09
CA VAL A 360 -14.40 -47.58 23.88
C VAL A 360 -14.34 -46.05 23.77
N LEU A 361 -14.50 -45.51 22.55
CA LEU A 361 -14.54 -44.07 22.32
C LEU A 361 -15.71 -43.39 23.04
N SER A 362 -16.91 -43.98 23.00
CA SER A 362 -18.08 -43.42 23.70
C SER A 362 -17.91 -43.40 25.22
N LYS A 363 -17.27 -44.42 25.81
CA LYS A 363 -16.87 -44.41 27.23
C LYS A 363 -15.83 -43.33 27.53
N LYS A 364 -14.79 -43.19 26.68
CA LYS A 364 -13.77 -42.13 26.80
C LYS A 364 -14.40 -40.72 26.69
N LYS A 365 -15.39 -40.53 25.80
CA LYS A 365 -16.14 -39.27 25.63
C LYS A 365 -16.91 -38.91 26.89
N LYS A 366 -17.71 -39.82 27.45
CA LYS A 366 -18.47 -39.58 28.69
C LYS A 366 -17.57 -39.20 29.87
N LYS A 367 -16.43 -39.90 30.02
CA LYS A 367 -15.46 -39.61 31.08
C LYS A 367 -14.80 -38.23 30.91
N ARG A 368 -14.64 -37.75 29.67
CA ARG A 368 -14.08 -36.42 29.39
C ARG A 368 -15.09 -35.32 29.68
N ILE A 369 -16.34 -35.46 29.21
CA ILE A 369 -17.40 -34.47 29.44
C ILE A 369 -17.61 -34.20 30.93
N SER A 370 -17.62 -35.24 31.78
CA SER A 370 -17.77 -35.09 33.24
C SER A 370 -16.58 -34.43 33.94
N ILE A 371 -15.41 -34.36 33.30
CA ILE A 371 -14.23 -33.65 33.80
C ILE A 371 -14.30 -32.16 33.44
N PHE A 372 -14.88 -31.81 32.29
CA PHE A 372 -15.01 -30.42 31.81
C PHE A 372 -16.02 -29.60 32.61
N GLU A 373 -17.08 -30.22 33.11
CA GLU A 373 -18.08 -29.53 33.96
C GLU A 373 -17.50 -29.04 35.30
N LYS A 374 -16.31 -29.49 35.71
CA LYS A 374 -15.77 -29.22 37.05
C LYS A 374 -14.56 -28.30 37.12
N ASN A 375 -13.82 -28.02 36.03
CA ASN A 375 -12.63 -27.16 36.09
C ASN A 375 -12.26 -26.53 34.72
N ILE A 376 -12.48 -25.21 34.63
CA ILE A 376 -11.63 -24.17 34.02
C ILE A 376 -11.41 -24.06 32.48
N TYR A 377 -11.47 -22.77 32.06
CA TYR A 377 -11.11 -22.03 30.83
C TYR A 377 -11.74 -22.40 29.47
N ILE A 378 -12.55 -21.45 28.98
CA ILE A 378 -13.19 -21.35 27.64
C ILE A 378 -12.21 -21.63 26.49
N TYR A 379 -10.91 -21.35 26.66
CA TYR A 379 -9.89 -21.58 25.64
C TYR A 379 -9.69 -23.07 25.30
N ILE A 380 -9.64 -23.92 26.33
CA ILE A 380 -9.51 -25.37 26.19
C ILE A 380 -10.79 -25.97 25.60
N TYR A 381 -11.95 -25.35 25.89
CA TYR A 381 -13.24 -25.75 25.36
C TYR A 381 -13.29 -25.69 23.83
N TYR A 382 -12.80 -24.61 23.20
CA TYR A 382 -12.77 -24.49 21.73
C TYR A 382 -11.81 -25.48 21.07
N VAL A 383 -10.57 -25.62 21.57
CA VAL A 383 -9.59 -26.58 21.02
C VAL A 383 -10.14 -28.00 21.10
N ILE A 384 -10.80 -28.36 22.20
CA ILE A 384 -11.32 -29.71 22.41
C ILE A 384 -12.65 -29.92 21.68
N GLN A 385 -13.49 -28.91 21.55
CA GLN A 385 -14.71 -28.97 20.73
C GLN A 385 -14.36 -29.19 19.25
N SER A 386 -13.26 -28.63 18.76
CA SER A 386 -12.71 -28.92 17.42
C SER A 386 -12.21 -30.37 17.28
N ILE A 387 -11.60 -30.98 18.33
CA ILE A 387 -11.31 -32.43 18.37
C ILE A 387 -12.61 -33.24 18.25
N PHE A 388 -13.69 -32.77 18.88
CA PHE A 388 -14.95 -33.48 18.97
C PHE A 388 -15.85 -33.30 17.74
N PHE A 389 -15.78 -32.18 17.01
CA PHE A 389 -16.58 -31.93 15.80
C PHE A 389 -16.15 -32.81 14.61
N LEU A 390 -14.87 -33.18 14.50
CA LEU A 390 -14.41 -34.16 13.50
C LEU A 390 -14.96 -35.59 13.72
N SER A 391 -15.60 -35.84 14.87
CA SER A 391 -16.32 -37.09 15.16
C SER A 391 -17.82 -36.98 14.86
N HIS A 392 -18.32 -35.86 14.34
CA HIS A 392 -19.76 -35.60 14.19
C HIS A 392 -20.31 -35.46 12.78
N ASP A 393 -19.50 -35.60 11.74
CA ASP A 393 -20.01 -35.78 10.38
C ASP A 393 -20.09 -37.26 10.01
N LYS A 394 -21.16 -37.90 10.52
CA LYS A 394 -22.04 -38.87 9.81
C LYS A 394 -23.10 -39.46 10.73
#